data_AF-A0AAN9KZM4-F1
#
_entry.id   AF-A0AAN9KZM4-F1
#
_cell.length_a   1.000
_cell.length_b   1.000
_cell.length_c   1.000
_cell.angle_alpha   90.00
_cell.angle_beta   90.00
_cell.angle_gamma   90.00
#
_symmetry.space_group_name_H-M   'P 1'
#
loop_
_entity.id
_entity.type
_entity.pdbx_description
1 polymer ?
#
loop_
_entity_poly.entity_id
_entity_poly.type
_entity_poly.pdbx_seq_one_letter_code
_entity_poly.pdbx_strand_id
1 'polypeptide(L)'
;MKSVFVPFLSLVAVLVLTVAATKTPMALTCEQTKSLVTPCLDFVTDKTNAPSSPCCQGLKKLIVSTPTKEEKLAACKCLKEAASHTPNFDDGRANNLPKLCNINVDYPISKDFDCNK
;
A
#
# COMPACT_ATOMS: atom_id res chain seq x y z
N MET A 1 -14.70 -45.90 -18.22
CA MET A 1 -13.81 -45.44 -17.12
C MET A 1 -13.91 -43.91 -17.08
N LYS A 2 -14.44 -43.18 -16.11
CA LYS A 2 -14.97 -43.40 -14.76
C LYS A 2 -16.18 -42.45 -14.61
N SER A 3 -17.27 -42.95 -14.05
CA SER A 3 -18.39 -42.11 -13.59
C SER A 3 -17.96 -41.41 -12.31
N VAL A 4 -18.29 -40.12 -12.14
CA VAL A 4 -18.31 -39.49 -10.81
C VAL A 4 -19.60 -38.72 -10.67
N PHE A 5 -20.46 -39.28 -9.85
CA PHE A 5 -21.83 -38.91 -9.52
C PHE A 5 -21.80 -38.55 -8.03
N VAL A 6 -21.58 -37.29 -7.63
CA VAL A 6 -21.60 -36.86 -6.21
C VAL A 6 -21.95 -35.35 -6.19
N PRO A 7 -22.91 -34.88 -5.38
CA PRO A 7 -24.23 -34.54 -5.89
C PRO A 7 -24.67 -33.10 -5.56
N PHE A 8 -25.85 -32.74 -6.08
CA PHE A 8 -26.81 -31.84 -5.45
C PHE A 8 -26.82 -31.97 -3.91
N LEU A 9 -26.10 -31.11 -3.18
CA LEU A 9 -26.48 -30.57 -1.85
C LEU A 9 -25.31 -29.73 -1.30
N SER A 10 -25.30 -28.43 -1.61
CA SER A 10 -24.82 -27.37 -0.70
C SER A 10 -25.20 -26.03 -1.31
N LEU A 11 -26.49 -25.74 -1.13
CA LEU A 11 -27.08 -24.42 -1.15
C LEU A 11 -26.33 -23.52 -0.14
N VAL A 12 -26.21 -22.23 -0.47
CA VAL A 12 -25.75 -21.11 0.38
C VAL A 12 -24.24 -20.80 0.34
N ALA A 13 -23.87 -19.96 -0.64
CA ALA A 13 -23.18 -18.70 -0.37
C ALA A 13 -23.21 -17.86 -1.65
N VAL A 14 -24.33 -17.17 -1.86
CA VAL A 14 -24.42 -16.05 -2.79
C VAL A 14 -23.50 -14.95 -2.22
N LEU A 15 -22.23 -14.94 -2.62
CA LEU A 15 -21.39 -13.76 -2.39
C LEU A 15 -21.62 -12.80 -3.55
N VAL A 16 -22.62 -11.94 -3.36
CA VAL A 16 -22.84 -10.75 -4.19
C VAL A 16 -21.61 -9.87 -4.10
N LEU A 17 -20.70 -9.98 -5.06
CA LEU A 17 -19.70 -8.95 -5.34
C LEU A 17 -20.10 -8.25 -6.64
N THR A 18 -21.19 -7.49 -6.56
CA THR A 18 -21.46 -6.41 -7.52
C THR A 18 -20.45 -5.30 -7.27
N VAL A 19 -19.22 -5.46 -7.78
CA VAL A 19 -18.34 -4.31 -7.95
C VAL A 19 -18.90 -3.54 -9.14
N ALA A 20 -19.70 -2.53 -8.83
CA ALA A 20 -19.99 -1.45 -9.75
C ALA A 20 -18.65 -0.85 -10.18
N ALA A 21 -18.18 -1.23 -11.37
CA ALA A 21 -17.03 -0.63 -12.00
C ALA A 21 -17.43 0.76 -12.52
N THR A 22 -17.67 1.69 -11.60
CA THR A 22 -17.59 3.11 -11.93
C THR A 22 -16.12 3.38 -12.22
N LYS A 23 -15.83 3.91 -13.41
CA LYS A 23 -14.53 4.49 -13.74
C LYS A 23 -14.31 5.71 -12.84
N THR A 24 -13.89 5.46 -11.61
CA THR A 24 -13.20 6.43 -10.76
C THR A 24 -11.73 6.44 -11.21
N PRO A 25 -11.02 7.59 -11.15
CA PRO A 25 -9.56 7.54 -11.25
C PRO A 25 -9.10 6.48 -10.25
N MET A 26 -8.35 5.47 -10.69
CA MET A 26 -8.14 4.24 -9.92
C MET A 26 -7.31 4.54 -8.68
N ALA A 27 -7.94 5.05 -7.64
CA ALA A 27 -7.34 5.26 -6.33
C ALA A 27 -6.84 3.90 -5.84
N LEU A 28 -5.54 3.85 -5.50
CA LEU A 28 -4.95 2.63 -4.97
C LEU A 28 -5.72 2.16 -3.74
N THR A 29 -6.06 0.86 -3.70
CA THR A 29 -6.62 0.27 -2.48
C THR A 29 -5.56 0.20 -1.39
N CYS A 30 -5.96 0.05 -0.12
CA CYS A 30 -5.00 -0.12 0.97
C CYS A 30 -4.12 -1.36 0.77
N GLU A 31 -4.66 -2.45 0.22
CA GLU A 31 -3.90 -3.67 -0.09
C GLU A 31 -2.84 -3.43 -1.18
N GLN A 32 -3.19 -2.66 -2.22
CA GLN A 32 -2.22 -2.28 -3.27
C GLN A 32 -1.16 -1.34 -2.71
N THR A 33 -1.56 -0.35 -1.91
CA THR A 33 -0.65 0.60 -1.25
C THR A 33 0.35 -0.14 -0.36
N LYS A 34 -0.12 -1.05 0.49
CA LYS A 34 0.72 -1.92 1.32
C LYS A 34 1.69 -2.73 0.47
N SER A 35 1.20 -3.38 -0.58
CA SER A 35 2.04 -4.21 -1.47
C SER A 35 3.17 -3.43 -2.12
N LEU A 36 2.96 -2.16 -2.46
CA LEU A 36 4.00 -1.28 -2.99
C LEU A 36 5.10 -0.97 -1.97
N VAL A 37 4.76 -0.89 -0.68
CA VAL A 37 5.72 -0.53 0.38
C VAL A 37 6.25 -1.71 1.20
N THR A 38 5.69 -2.91 1.06
CA THR A 38 6.21 -4.15 1.65
C THR A 38 7.73 -4.30 1.52
N PRO A 39 8.37 -4.07 0.35
CA PRO A 39 9.83 -4.17 0.24
C PRO A 39 10.61 -3.14 1.07
N CYS A 40 9.96 -2.14 1.65
CA CYS A 40 10.57 -1.17 2.56
C CYS A 40 10.59 -1.62 4.02
N LEU A 41 9.87 -2.69 4.38
CA LEU A 41 9.69 -3.13 5.77
C LEU A 41 11.02 -3.37 6.48
N ASP A 42 11.97 -4.05 5.85
CA ASP A 42 13.26 -4.34 6.47
C ASP A 42 14.08 -3.06 6.72
N PHE A 43 13.91 -2.03 5.89
CA PHE A 43 14.55 -0.74 6.14
C PHE A 43 13.86 0.03 7.26
N VAL A 44 12.53 0.10 7.30
CA VAL A 44 11.80 0.84 8.35
C VAL A 44 11.76 0.11 9.70
N THR A 45 12.18 -1.15 9.75
CA THR A 45 12.33 -1.94 10.99
C THR A 45 13.79 -2.16 11.38
N ASP A 46 14.70 -1.33 10.86
CA ASP A 46 16.13 -1.30 11.18
C ASP A 46 16.90 -2.60 10.87
N LYS A 47 16.37 -3.48 10.01
CA LYS A 47 17.07 -4.71 9.59
C LYS A 47 18.09 -4.46 8.47
N THR A 48 17.94 -3.37 7.72
CA THR A 48 18.89 -2.96 6.68
C THR A 48 19.31 -1.51 6.85
N ASN A 49 20.53 -1.14 6.47
CA ASN A 49 21.01 0.24 6.57
C ASN A 49 20.51 1.17 5.45
N ALA A 50 20.00 0.61 4.36
CA ALA A 50 19.54 1.35 3.19
C ALA A 50 18.25 0.73 2.60
N PRO A 51 17.39 1.53 1.96
CA PRO A 51 16.23 1.01 1.26
C PRO A 51 16.65 0.17 0.05
N SER A 52 15.90 -0.89 -0.19
CA SER A 52 16.10 -1.75 -1.35
C SER A 52 15.64 -1.04 -2.64
N SER A 53 16.23 -1.41 -3.78
CA SER A 53 15.74 -0.98 -5.10
C SER A 53 14.21 -1.20 -5.28
N PRO A 54 13.62 -2.37 -4.94
CA PRO A 54 12.17 -2.54 -5.01
C PRO A 54 11.38 -1.64 -4.05
N CYS A 55 11.91 -1.30 -2.87
CA CYS A 55 11.29 -0.32 -1.98
C CYS A 55 11.15 1.04 -2.68
N CYS A 56 12.24 1.56 -3.24
CA CYS A 56 12.20 2.84 -3.93
C CYS A 56 11.32 2.84 -5.17
N GLN A 57 11.30 1.74 -5.93
CA GLN A 57 10.40 1.58 -7.08
C GLN A 57 8.93 1.57 -6.66
N GLY A 58 8.61 0.86 -5.58
CA GLY A 58 7.27 0.82 -5.01
C GLY A 58 6.80 2.19 -4.54
N LEU A 59 7.66 2.92 -3.82
CA LEU A 59 7.39 4.29 -3.38
C LEU A 59 7.18 5.26 -4.54
N LYS A 60 7.98 5.14 -5.61
CA LYS A 60 7.80 5.94 -6.83
C LYS A 60 6.46 5.62 -7.52
N LYS A 61 6.09 4.35 -7.62
CA LYS A 61 4.79 3.93 -8.18
C LYS A 61 3.64 4.46 -7.35
N LEU A 62 3.73 4.40 -6.01
CA LEU A 62 2.71 4.95 -5.12
C LEU A 62 2.46 6.43 -5.41
N ILE A 63 3.52 7.23 -5.56
CA ILE A 63 3.42 8.68 -5.81
C ILE A 63 2.83 8.98 -7.20
N VAL A 64 3.25 8.24 -8.23
CA VAL A 64 2.71 8.40 -9.60
C VAL A 64 1.24 7.99 -9.67
N SER A 65 0.83 6.98 -8.90
CA SER A 65 -0.55 6.48 -8.82
C SER A 65 -1.44 7.27 -7.85
N THR A 66 -0.92 8.30 -7.19
CA THR A 66 -1.69 9.18 -6.30
C THR A 66 -1.50 10.66 -6.70
N PRO A 67 -1.90 11.05 -7.92
CA PRO A 67 -1.69 12.42 -8.42
C PRO A 67 -2.48 13.47 -7.64
N THR A 68 -3.66 13.14 -7.12
CA THR A 68 -4.53 14.11 -6.41
C THR A 68 -4.30 14.13 -4.90
N LYS A 69 -4.69 15.23 -4.24
CA LYS A 69 -4.64 15.35 -2.78
C LYS A 69 -5.48 14.27 -2.09
N GLU A 70 -6.64 13.94 -2.65
CA GLU A 70 -7.54 12.93 -2.09
C GLU A 70 -6.95 11.53 -2.14
N GLU A 71 -6.32 11.15 -3.26
CA GLU A 71 -5.62 9.86 -3.40
C GLU A 71 -4.41 9.76 -2.46
N LYS A 72 -3.63 10.84 -2.32
CA LYS A 72 -2.51 10.90 -1.36
C LYS A 72 -3.00 10.72 0.07
N LEU A 73 -4.11 11.38 0.42
CA LEU A 73 -4.73 11.27 1.75
C LEU A 73 -5.21 9.84 2.01
N ALA A 74 -5.86 9.20 1.04
CA ALA A 74 -6.31 7.82 1.13
C ALA A 74 -5.14 6.85 1.31
N ALA A 75 -4.11 6.96 0.47
CA ALA A 75 -2.90 6.15 0.59
C ALA A 75 -2.21 6.34 1.93
N CYS A 76 -2.11 7.58 2.43
CA CYS A 76 -1.48 7.86 3.70
C CYS A 76 -2.23 7.19 4.87
N LYS A 77 -3.57 7.26 4.89
CA LYS A 77 -4.38 6.54 5.89
C LYS A 77 -4.08 5.04 5.86
N CYS A 78 -4.01 4.42 4.68
CA CYS A 78 -3.66 3.01 4.54
C CYS A 78 -2.26 2.69 5.08
N LEU A 79 -1.27 3.56 4.83
CA LEU A 79 0.09 3.39 5.33
C LEU A 79 0.19 3.56 6.84
N LYS A 80 -0.56 4.50 7.43
CA LYS A 80 -0.62 4.72 8.87
C LYS A 80 -1.16 3.49 9.61
N GLU A 81 -2.23 2.90 9.10
CA GLU A 81 -2.76 1.64 9.64
C GLU A 81 -1.73 0.50 9.51
N ALA A 82 -1.05 0.39 8.36
CA ALA A 82 -0.01 -0.60 8.17
C ALA A 82 1.18 -0.43 9.12
N ALA A 83 1.64 0.81 9.32
CA ALA A 83 2.70 1.15 10.27
C ALA A 83 2.29 0.78 11.71
N SER A 84 1.06 1.07 12.10
CA SER A 84 0.53 0.73 13.43
C SER A 84 0.51 -0.79 13.71
N HIS A 85 0.44 -1.61 12.65
CA HIS A 85 0.48 -3.07 12.74
C HIS A 85 1.89 -3.65 12.53
N THR A 86 2.90 -2.80 12.31
CA THR A 86 4.27 -3.22 12.05
C THR A 86 5.09 -3.12 13.34
N PRO A 87 5.55 -4.26 13.91
CA PRO A 87 6.40 -4.22 15.11
C PRO A 87 7.76 -3.60 14.78
N ASN A 88 8.30 -2.82 15.72
CA ASN A 88 9.57 -2.11 15.59
C ASN A 88 9.62 -1.13 14.40
N PHE A 89 8.48 -0.55 14.02
CA PHE A 89 8.44 0.49 13.00
C PHE A 89 9.17 1.75 13.51
N ASP A 90 10.11 2.24 12.72
CA ASP A 90 10.87 3.47 12.99
C ASP A 90 10.38 4.59 12.06
N ASP A 91 9.66 5.55 12.65
CA ASP A 91 9.13 6.72 11.94
C ASP A 91 10.25 7.57 11.31
N GLY A 92 11.38 7.73 12.00
CA GLY A 92 12.52 8.51 11.51
C GLY A 92 13.11 7.92 10.23
N ARG A 93 13.20 6.59 10.16
CA ARG A 93 13.65 5.87 8.98
C ARG A 93 12.62 5.93 7.86
N ALA A 94 11.34 5.72 8.16
CA ALA A 94 10.26 5.88 7.19
C ALA A 94 10.23 7.29 6.56
N ASN A 95 10.40 8.33 7.36
CA ASN A 95 10.47 9.73 6.93
C ASN A 95 11.69 10.04 6.04
N ASN A 96 12.76 9.25 6.13
CA ASN A 96 13.96 9.41 5.30
C ASN A 96 13.87 8.69 3.94
N LEU A 97 12.90 7.80 3.73
CA LEU A 97 12.74 7.04 2.48
C LEU A 97 12.67 7.93 1.22
N PRO A 98 11.87 9.03 1.16
CA PRO A 98 11.79 9.85 -0.05
C PRO A 98 13.15 10.44 -0.44
N LYS A 99 13.94 10.88 0.54
CA LYS A 99 15.28 11.43 0.33
C LYS A 99 16.25 10.36 -0.17
N LEU A 100 16.27 9.20 0.50
CA LEU A 100 17.17 8.09 0.14
C LEU A 100 16.83 7.45 -1.21
N CYS A 101 15.55 7.46 -1.59
CA CYS A 101 15.09 7.00 -2.89
C CYS A 101 15.15 8.07 -3.99
N ASN A 102 15.70 9.25 -3.68
CA ASN A 102 15.83 10.39 -4.60
C ASN A 102 14.49 10.76 -5.30
N ILE A 103 13.39 10.73 -4.54
CA ILE A 103 12.08 11.07 -5.06
C ILE A 103 11.82 12.55 -4.78
N ASN A 104 11.76 13.34 -5.85
CA ASN A 104 11.37 14.73 -5.79
C ASN A 104 9.84 14.80 -5.70
N VAL A 105 9.33 15.16 -4.53
CA VAL A 105 7.91 15.33 -4.31
C VAL A 105 7.65 16.83 -4.36
N ASP A 106 6.88 17.30 -5.35
CA ASP A 106 6.56 18.72 -5.57
C ASP A 106 5.87 19.39 -4.38
N TYR A 107 5.35 18.58 -3.46
CA TYR A 107 4.93 19.01 -2.15
C TYR A 107 5.86 18.37 -1.11
N PRO A 108 6.45 19.14 -0.17
CA PRO A 108 7.29 18.56 0.86
C PRO A 108 6.48 17.53 1.63
N ILE A 109 6.90 16.26 1.59
CA ILE A 109 6.50 15.25 2.58
C ILE A 109 7.14 15.73 3.90
N SER A 110 6.46 16.67 4.54
CA SER A 110 7.03 17.47 5.62
C SER A 110 7.03 16.65 6.91
N LYS A 111 8.20 16.04 7.20
CA LYS A 111 8.78 15.62 8.49
C LYS A 111 7.99 14.71 9.42
N ASP A 112 6.68 14.70 9.33
CA ASP A 112 5.84 13.69 9.93
C ASP A 112 5.17 12.95 8.78
N PHE A 113 4.99 11.67 8.99
CA PHE A 113 3.99 10.84 8.33
C PHE A 113 2.56 11.35 8.64
N ASP A 114 2.37 12.67 8.79
CA ASP A 114 1.12 13.30 9.14
C ASP A 114 0.27 13.36 7.89
N CYS A 115 -0.59 12.35 7.77
CA CYS A 115 -1.64 12.24 6.76
C CYS A 115 -2.69 13.36 6.83
N ASN A 116 -2.38 14.52 7.40
CA ASN A 116 -3.32 15.61 7.65
C ASN A 116 -2.98 16.94 6.95
N LYS A 117 -1.89 17.02 6.16
CA LYS A 117 -1.51 18.29 5.49
C LYS A 117 -1.33 18.20 3.98
#